data_AF-A0A7J5PMM2-F1
#
_entry.id   AF-A0A7J5PMM2-F1
#
_cell.length_a   1.000
_cell.length_b   1.000
_cell.length_c   1.000
_cell.angle_alpha   90.00
_cell.angle_beta   90.00
_cell.angle_gamma   90.00
#
_symmetry.space_group_name_H-M   'P 1'
#
loop_
_entity.id
_entity.type
_entity.pdbx_description
1 polymer ?
#
loop_
_entity_poly.entity_id
_entity_poly.type
_entity_poly.pdbx_seq_one_letter_code
_entity_poly.pdbx_strand_id
1 'polypeptide(L)'
;MLRRLRIGISALLFVLISFFFLDFAEILPNSFHRLAHLQFVPAVLSLSIGILLFLIVLTLLFGRVYCSTICPMGILQDVIARISKSTGKKKKRYSYSPAKNKLRWGVLGLTVIGFLCEFTFIVGLLDPYSAYGRVVVHIFKPIYMLGNNLLESVFSKFDNYTFYQVDTSVLSISSLLIAVITLAVIFVMAWKHGRTWCNTVCPVGTVLGLLSRFSLFKIRIDTAKCNGCGLCATKCKASCINSKEHAIDYSRCVDCFDCLGACKQKALVYNPSLKKQQANVEAPVPSSPDTDSSKRRFLVAGLVTAGAAPKLLSQAKESVARLEGKKAYKKENPITPPGSISREHFQQQCTSCHLCVSKCPSHVLQPAFMEYGLAGIMQPTVSFEKGFCNFDCTVCGDVCPNGAILPISVEQKHLTQMGYVVFIEENCIVYTDGTSCGACSEHCPTQAVAMVPYKDGLTIPHVNKEICVGCGGCEYVCPARPFRAIYIEGNPVQKEAKPFKENEEHKVEIDDFGF
;
A
#
# COMPACT_ATOMS: atom_id res chain seq x y z
N MET A 1 -12.52 9.35 -31.54
CA MET A 1 -12.43 7.92 -31.15
C MET A 1 -11.46 7.70 -30.00
N LEU A 2 -10.15 7.99 -30.17
CA LEU A 2 -9.08 7.75 -29.17
C LEU A 2 -9.41 8.17 -27.73
N ARG A 3 -9.94 9.38 -27.55
CA ARG A 3 -10.34 9.89 -26.22
C ARG A 3 -11.39 9.01 -25.53
N ARG A 4 -12.40 8.52 -26.25
CA ARG A 4 -13.48 7.69 -25.70
C ARG A 4 -12.96 6.30 -25.36
N LEU A 5 -12.20 5.68 -26.27
CA LEU A 5 -11.54 4.39 -26.04
C LEU A 5 -10.67 4.43 -24.78
N ARG A 6 -9.80 5.44 -24.66
CA ARG A 6 -8.97 5.63 -23.46
C ARG A 6 -9.82 5.74 -22.19
N ILE A 7 -10.89 6.55 -22.19
CA ILE A 7 -11.76 6.69 -21.01
C ILE A 7 -12.41 5.35 -20.63
N GLY A 8 -12.85 4.55 -21.61
CA GLY A 8 -13.42 3.23 -21.36
C GLY A 8 -12.41 2.30 -20.68
N ILE A 9 -11.19 2.20 -21.22
CA ILE A 9 -10.12 1.37 -20.65
C ILE A 9 -9.72 1.88 -19.26
N SER A 10 -9.54 3.20 -19.09
CA SER A 10 -9.24 3.81 -17.78
C SER A 10 -10.32 3.48 -16.74
N ALA A 11 -11.60 3.60 -17.10
CA ALA A 11 -12.70 3.32 -16.19
C ALA A 11 -12.72 1.86 -15.76
N LEU A 12 -12.54 0.94 -16.72
CA LEU A 12 -12.46 -0.50 -16.45
C LEU A 12 -11.31 -0.83 -15.50
N LEU A 13 -10.08 -0.41 -15.83
CA LEU A 13 -8.90 -0.67 -15.00
C LEU A 13 -9.01 -0.03 -13.62
N PHE A 14 -9.53 1.20 -13.53
CA PHE A 14 -9.72 1.88 -12.25
C PHE A 14 -10.72 1.13 -11.36
N VAL A 15 -11.85 0.68 -11.90
CA VAL A 15 -12.85 -0.09 -11.15
C VAL A 15 -12.26 -1.41 -10.68
N LEU A 16 -11.59 -2.16 -11.57
CA LEU A 16 -10.96 -3.44 -11.23
C LEU A 16 -9.90 -3.29 -10.11
N ILE A 17 -9.00 -2.30 -10.24
CA ILE A 17 -7.96 -2.05 -9.22
C ILE A 17 -8.62 -1.60 -7.90
N SER A 18 -9.60 -0.68 -7.95
CA SER A 18 -10.31 -0.21 -6.76
C SER A 18 -10.98 -1.35 -6.01
N PHE A 19 -11.74 -2.19 -6.73
CA PHE A 19 -12.46 -3.32 -6.15
C PHE A 19 -11.51 -4.36 -5.57
N PHE A 20 -10.36 -4.57 -6.21
CA PHE A 20 -9.34 -5.46 -5.67
C PHE A 20 -8.81 -4.97 -4.32
N PHE A 21 -8.60 -3.66 -4.12
CA PHE A 21 -8.22 -3.09 -2.83
C PHE A 21 -9.35 -3.09 -1.78
N LEU A 22 -10.61 -2.92 -2.20
CA LEU A 22 -11.77 -2.91 -1.31
C LEU A 22 -12.12 -4.28 -0.75
N ASP A 23 -11.68 -5.35 -1.41
CA ASP A 23 -11.95 -6.74 -1.05
C ASP A 23 -13.46 -7.07 -1.00
N PHE A 24 -14.15 -6.79 -2.11
CA PHE A 24 -15.59 -6.93 -2.20
C PHE A 24 -16.00 -8.42 -2.25
N ALA A 25 -16.48 -8.94 -1.11
CA ALA A 25 -17.22 -10.21 -0.97
C ALA A 25 -16.63 -11.41 -1.74
N GLU A 26 -15.29 -11.52 -1.81
CA GLU A 26 -14.59 -12.57 -2.57
C GLU A 26 -15.02 -12.71 -4.06
N ILE A 27 -15.73 -11.72 -4.61
CA ILE A 27 -16.32 -11.78 -5.96
C ILE A 27 -15.24 -11.82 -7.06
N LEU A 28 -14.11 -11.16 -6.80
CA LEU A 28 -13.00 -11.13 -7.75
C LEU A 28 -12.01 -12.26 -7.44
N PRO A 29 -11.72 -13.16 -8.39
CA PRO A 29 -10.78 -14.25 -8.16
C PRO A 29 -9.38 -13.70 -7.86
N ASN A 30 -8.64 -14.39 -6.99
CA ASN A 30 -7.32 -13.95 -6.55
C ASN A 30 -6.35 -13.68 -7.70
N SER A 31 -6.52 -14.31 -8.87
CA SER A 31 -5.73 -14.07 -10.09
C SER A 31 -5.67 -12.62 -10.60
N PHE A 32 -6.57 -11.75 -10.13
CA PHE A 32 -6.57 -10.31 -10.44
C PHE A 32 -5.42 -9.54 -9.77
N HIS A 33 -4.69 -10.14 -8.82
CA HIS A 33 -3.47 -9.55 -8.24
C HIS A 33 -2.43 -9.18 -9.31
N ARG A 34 -2.42 -9.85 -10.47
CA ARG A 34 -1.56 -9.52 -11.62
C ARG A 34 -1.67 -8.06 -12.07
N LEU A 35 -2.82 -7.42 -11.89
CA LEU A 35 -2.99 -5.98 -12.18
C LEU A 35 -2.18 -5.08 -11.25
N ALA A 36 -1.93 -5.52 -10.01
CA ALA A 36 -1.08 -4.82 -9.05
C ALA A 36 0.40 -4.84 -9.47
N HIS A 37 0.85 -5.92 -10.12
CA HIS A 37 2.22 -6.05 -10.62
C HIS A 37 2.51 -5.14 -11.83
N LEU A 38 1.48 -4.69 -12.57
CA LEU A 38 1.64 -3.81 -13.73
C LEU A 38 2.12 -2.38 -13.36
N GLN A 39 2.26 -2.08 -12.08
CA GLN A 39 2.57 -0.75 -11.58
C GLN A 39 4.09 -0.53 -11.55
N PHE A 40 4.52 0.69 -11.91
CA PHE A 40 5.94 0.98 -12.13
C PHE A 40 6.85 0.75 -10.92
N VAL A 41 6.53 1.31 -9.74
CA VAL A 41 7.38 1.16 -8.54
C VAL A 41 7.43 -0.29 -8.06
N PRO A 42 6.29 -1.01 -7.93
CA PRO A 42 6.33 -2.44 -7.62
C PRO A 42 7.17 -3.26 -8.60
N ALA A 43 7.10 -2.97 -9.90
CA ALA A 43 7.90 -3.66 -10.92
C ALA A 43 9.41 -3.38 -10.78
N VAL A 44 9.81 -2.18 -10.33
CA VAL A 44 11.22 -1.86 -10.03
C VAL A 44 11.69 -2.62 -8.79
N LEU A 45 10.91 -2.61 -7.71
CA LEU A 45 11.26 -3.25 -6.44
C LEU A 45 11.35 -4.78 -6.56
N SER A 46 10.39 -5.39 -7.26
CA SER A 46 10.37 -6.83 -7.55
C SER A 46 11.31 -7.26 -8.69
N LEU A 47 12.08 -6.33 -9.28
CA LEU A 47 12.96 -6.57 -10.43
C LEU A 47 12.26 -7.30 -11.59
N SER A 48 10.99 -6.98 -11.83
CA SER A 48 10.16 -7.59 -12.87
C SER A 48 10.53 -7.06 -14.26
N ILE A 49 11.63 -7.55 -14.84
CA ILE A 49 12.19 -7.08 -16.12
C ILE A 49 11.15 -7.05 -17.24
N GLY A 50 10.31 -8.09 -17.36
CA GLY A 50 9.28 -8.15 -18.40
C GLY A 50 8.25 -7.01 -18.31
N ILE A 51 7.81 -6.68 -17.10
CA ILE A 51 6.85 -5.58 -16.88
C ILE A 51 7.52 -4.23 -17.10
N LEU A 52 8.75 -4.05 -16.63
CA LEU A 52 9.51 -2.82 -16.85
C LEU A 52 9.74 -2.55 -18.34
N LEU A 53 10.18 -3.56 -19.10
CA LEU A 53 10.34 -3.46 -20.55
C LEU A 53 9.01 -3.14 -21.23
N PHE A 54 7.91 -3.80 -20.84
CA PHE A 54 6.59 -3.48 -21.35
C PHE A 54 6.21 -2.00 -21.10
N LEU A 55 6.40 -1.48 -19.88
CA LEU A 55 6.09 -0.09 -19.54
C LEU A 55 6.99 0.92 -20.27
N ILE A 56 8.26 0.60 -20.44
CA ILE A 56 9.22 1.42 -21.21
C ILE A 56 8.81 1.46 -22.68
N VAL A 57 8.56 0.30 -23.31
CA VAL A 57 8.12 0.20 -24.71
C VAL A 57 6.78 0.93 -24.90
N LEU A 58 5.82 0.73 -24.00
CA LEU A 58 4.55 1.45 -24.01
C LEU A 58 4.78 2.98 -23.98
N THR A 59 5.74 3.43 -23.17
CA THR A 59 6.05 4.87 -23.03
C THR A 59 6.79 5.43 -24.25
N LEU A 60 7.69 4.65 -24.85
CA LEU A 60 8.40 5.02 -26.09
C LEU A 60 7.49 4.96 -27.32
N LEU A 61 6.46 4.13 -27.34
CA LEU A 61 5.51 4.08 -28.44
C LEU A 61 4.48 5.19 -28.34
N PHE A 62 3.80 5.31 -27.20
CA PHE A 62 2.59 6.15 -27.08
C PHE A 62 2.74 7.37 -26.16
N GLY A 63 3.94 7.62 -25.60
CA GLY A 63 4.14 8.67 -24.61
C GLY A 63 3.64 8.24 -23.24
N ARG A 64 3.19 9.16 -22.38
CA ARG A 64 2.80 8.82 -20.99
C ARG A 64 1.36 8.34 -20.87
N VAL A 65 0.96 7.41 -21.74
CA VAL A 65 -0.36 6.76 -21.69
C VAL A 65 -0.55 5.97 -20.40
N TYR A 66 0.51 5.42 -19.80
CA TYR A 66 0.46 4.79 -18.47
C TYR A 66 -0.18 5.71 -17.41
N CYS A 67 0.26 6.97 -17.32
CA CYS A 67 -0.26 7.93 -16.34
C CYS A 67 -1.72 8.33 -16.61
N SER A 68 -2.24 8.15 -17.82
CA SER A 68 -3.63 8.49 -18.16
C SER A 68 -4.58 7.31 -18.21
N THR A 69 -4.06 6.09 -18.36
CA THR A 69 -4.88 4.90 -18.64
C THR A 69 -4.73 3.79 -17.60
N ILE A 70 -3.52 3.55 -17.08
CA ILE A 70 -3.22 2.41 -16.21
C ILE A 70 -3.11 2.83 -14.75
N CYS A 71 -2.44 3.94 -14.47
CA CYS A 71 -2.17 4.39 -13.10
C CYS A 71 -3.47 4.87 -12.41
N PRO A 72 -3.92 4.21 -11.33
CA PRO A 72 -5.20 4.54 -10.68
C PRO A 72 -5.19 5.95 -10.08
N MET A 73 -4.04 6.38 -9.57
CA MET A 73 -3.81 7.72 -9.05
C MET A 73 -3.90 8.82 -10.12
N GLY A 74 -3.51 8.52 -11.36
CA GLY A 74 -3.70 9.43 -12.50
C GLY A 74 -5.15 9.54 -12.91
N ILE A 75 -5.91 8.45 -12.81
CA ILE A 75 -7.34 8.39 -13.12
C ILE A 75 -8.15 9.11 -12.04
N LEU A 76 -7.79 8.96 -10.76
CA LEU A 76 -8.40 9.68 -9.64
C LEU A 76 -8.31 11.20 -9.83
N GLN A 77 -7.16 11.73 -10.25
CA GLN A 77 -7.02 13.16 -10.58
C GLN A 77 -7.90 13.58 -11.76
N ASP A 78 -8.07 12.72 -12.75
CA ASP A 78 -8.97 12.97 -13.88
C ASP A 78 -10.45 13.02 -13.47
N VAL A 79 -10.86 12.14 -12.54
CA VAL A 79 -12.20 12.13 -11.94
C VAL A 79 -12.42 13.44 -11.17
N ILE A 80 -11.49 13.81 -10.28
CA ILE A 80 -11.58 15.06 -9.49
C ILE A 80 -11.64 16.29 -10.40
N ALA A 81 -10.78 16.35 -11.42
CA ALA A 81 -10.78 17.44 -12.40
C ALA A 81 -12.09 17.50 -13.20
N ARG A 82 -12.72 16.36 -13.50
CA ARG A 82 -14.01 16.28 -14.20
C ARG A 82 -15.16 16.73 -13.31
N ILE A 83 -15.24 16.26 -12.06
CA ILE A 83 -16.24 16.68 -11.07
C ILE A 83 -16.18 18.19 -10.91
N SER A 84 -14.98 18.71 -10.69
CA SER A 84 -14.79 20.13 -10.52
C SER A 84 -15.19 20.97 -11.74
N LYS A 85 -15.06 20.42 -12.96
CA LYS A 85 -15.55 21.08 -14.17
C LYS A 85 -17.07 21.19 -14.19
N SER A 86 -17.77 20.21 -13.62
CA SER A 86 -19.23 20.21 -13.49
C SER A 86 -19.71 21.25 -12.46
N THR A 87 -18.95 21.45 -11.38
CA THR A 87 -19.33 22.36 -10.28
C THR A 87 -18.85 23.80 -10.49
N GLY A 88 -17.81 24.02 -11.30
CA GLY A 88 -17.15 25.33 -11.43
C GLY A 88 -17.71 26.22 -12.55
N LYS A 89 -17.99 27.50 -12.25
CA LYS A 89 -18.43 28.54 -13.21
C LYS A 89 -17.35 29.02 -14.21
N LYS A 90 -16.09 28.54 -14.13
CA LYS A 90 -14.97 29.06 -14.95
C LYS A 90 -14.92 28.43 -16.36
N LYS A 91 -15.15 29.24 -17.40
CA LYS A 91 -15.10 28.83 -18.83
C LYS A 91 -13.68 28.45 -19.34
N LYS A 92 -12.63 29.10 -18.84
CA LYS A 92 -11.21 28.85 -19.16
C LYS A 92 -10.47 28.42 -17.90
N ARG A 93 -10.09 27.15 -17.81
CA ARG A 93 -9.66 26.55 -16.53
C ARG A 93 -8.17 26.36 -16.40
N TYR A 94 -7.52 25.96 -17.48
CA TYR A 94 -6.08 25.75 -17.51
C TYR A 94 -5.42 26.81 -18.38
N SER A 95 -4.20 27.18 -18.01
CA SER A 95 -3.29 27.96 -18.84
C SER A 95 -1.99 27.21 -18.96
N TYR A 96 -1.19 27.56 -19.96
CA TYR A 96 0.20 27.13 -20.00
C TYR A 96 0.91 27.56 -18.72
N SER A 97 1.70 26.66 -18.16
CA SER A 97 2.64 26.96 -17.08
C SER A 97 3.99 26.34 -17.45
N PRO A 98 5.13 26.96 -17.14
CA PRO A 98 6.44 26.34 -17.36
C PRO A 98 6.62 25.11 -16.46
N ALA A 99 7.52 24.22 -16.85
CA ALA A 99 7.86 23.04 -16.07
C ALA A 99 8.63 23.43 -14.80
N LYS A 100 8.18 22.96 -13.63
CA LYS A 100 8.89 23.15 -12.36
C LYS A 100 10.01 22.11 -12.20
N ASN A 101 11.06 22.24 -13.02
CA ASN A 101 12.13 21.23 -13.11
C ASN A 101 12.88 21.01 -11.79
N LYS A 102 13.17 22.07 -11.03
CA LYS A 102 13.82 21.95 -9.71
C LYS A 102 13.05 21.01 -8.76
N LEU A 103 11.72 21.14 -8.72
CA LEU A 103 10.89 20.30 -7.86
C LEU A 103 10.80 18.85 -8.38
N ARG A 104 10.68 18.64 -9.69
CA ARG A 104 10.61 17.30 -10.30
C ARG A 104 11.85 16.46 -10.00
N TRP A 105 13.02 17.05 -10.25
CA TRP A 105 14.30 16.38 -10.02
C TRP A 105 14.62 16.30 -8.54
N GLY A 106 14.21 17.29 -7.73
CA GLY A 106 14.32 17.24 -6.28
C GLY A 106 13.53 16.08 -5.68
N VAL A 107 12.27 15.88 -6.09
CA VAL A 107 11.45 14.77 -5.57
C VAL A 107 11.93 13.42 -6.09
N LEU A 108 12.37 13.33 -7.35
CA LEU A 108 12.99 12.10 -7.87
C LEU A 108 14.27 11.77 -7.11
N GLY A 109 15.16 12.74 -6.89
CA GLY A 109 16.37 12.58 -6.09
C GLY A 109 16.07 12.15 -4.66
N LEU A 110 15.08 12.77 -4.01
CA LEU A 110 14.61 12.38 -2.69
C LEU A 110 14.09 10.93 -2.66
N THR A 111 13.38 10.50 -3.70
CA THR A 111 12.88 9.11 -3.81
C THR A 111 14.03 8.12 -3.97
N VAL A 112 15.01 8.43 -4.82
CA VAL A 112 16.19 7.58 -5.06
C VAL A 112 17.06 7.50 -3.80
N ILE A 113 17.32 8.64 -3.14
CA ILE A 113 18.06 8.66 -1.87
C ILE A 113 17.29 7.89 -0.80
N GLY A 114 15.98 8.09 -0.68
CA GLY A 114 15.14 7.35 0.25
C GLY A 114 15.21 5.84 0.03
N PHE A 115 15.25 5.39 -1.23
CA PHE A 115 15.46 3.98 -1.57
C PHE A 115 16.87 3.49 -1.20
N LEU A 116 17.92 4.23 -1.57
CA LEU A 116 19.31 3.85 -1.30
C LEU A 116 19.67 3.87 0.20
N CYS A 117 19.00 4.70 0.99
CA CYS A 117 19.17 4.78 2.45
C CYS A 117 18.16 3.90 3.22
N GLU A 118 17.47 2.97 2.55
CA GLU A 118 16.49 2.04 3.15
C GLU A 118 15.34 2.74 3.90
N PHE A 119 15.06 3.99 3.53
CA PHE A 119 13.98 4.80 4.08
C PHE A 119 12.72 4.68 3.22
N THR A 120 12.18 3.46 3.16
CA THR A 120 11.08 3.06 2.28
C THR A 120 9.78 3.82 2.57
N PHE A 121 9.62 4.41 3.76
CA PHE A 121 8.51 5.32 4.08
C PHE A 121 8.34 6.45 3.05
N ILE A 122 9.42 7.13 2.64
CA ILE A 122 9.36 8.21 1.63
C ILE A 122 8.96 7.65 0.28
N VAL A 123 9.54 6.51 -0.11
CA VAL A 123 9.26 5.84 -1.38
C VAL A 123 7.78 5.46 -1.43
N GLY A 124 7.26 4.86 -0.36
CA GLY A 124 5.85 4.50 -0.23
C GLY A 124 4.91 5.69 -0.25
N LEU A 125 5.32 6.85 0.31
CA LEU A 125 4.53 8.08 0.29
C LEU A 125 4.43 8.71 -1.11
N LEU A 126 5.53 8.69 -1.86
CA LEU A 126 5.64 9.31 -3.19
C LEU A 126 5.22 8.38 -4.33
N ASP A 127 5.23 7.07 -4.11
CA ASP A 127 4.73 6.09 -5.08
C ASP A 127 3.21 6.31 -5.29
N PRO A 128 2.78 6.69 -6.51
CA PRO A 128 1.37 6.93 -6.78
C PRO A 128 0.49 5.69 -6.56
N TYR A 129 1.02 4.47 -6.75
CA TYR A 129 0.23 3.25 -6.55
C TYR A 129 0.02 2.97 -5.07
N SER A 130 1.08 2.96 -4.27
CA SER A 130 1.00 2.75 -2.82
C SER A 130 0.19 3.84 -2.12
N ALA A 131 0.37 5.10 -2.50
CA ALA A 131 -0.44 6.21 -2.00
C ALA A 131 -1.93 6.03 -2.28
N TYR A 132 -2.27 5.58 -3.49
CA TYR A 132 -3.65 5.27 -3.85
C TYR A 132 -4.19 4.07 -3.07
N GLY A 133 -3.43 2.98 -2.94
CA GLY A 133 -3.83 1.80 -2.17
C GLY A 133 -4.20 2.15 -0.72
N ARG A 134 -3.40 2.98 -0.06
CA ARG A 134 -3.70 3.48 1.29
C ARG A 134 -4.98 4.31 1.36
N VAL A 135 -5.23 5.16 0.37
CA VAL A 135 -6.49 5.93 0.29
C VAL A 135 -7.68 4.97 0.18
N VAL A 136 -7.59 3.94 -0.67
CA VAL A 136 -8.69 2.98 -0.81
C VAL A 136 -8.90 2.18 0.48
N VAL A 137 -7.83 1.63 1.07
CA VAL A 137 -7.91 0.75 2.23
C VAL A 137 -8.32 1.48 3.51
N HIS A 138 -7.85 2.71 3.74
CA HIS A 138 -8.15 3.42 4.99
C HIS A 138 -9.34 4.35 4.90
N ILE A 139 -9.72 4.83 3.70
CA ILE A 139 -10.84 5.77 3.55
C ILE A 139 -12.02 5.07 2.88
N PHE A 140 -11.83 4.51 1.70
CA PHE A 140 -12.97 3.98 0.93
C PHE A 140 -13.49 2.65 1.46
N LYS A 141 -12.62 1.77 1.98
CA LYS A 141 -13.03 0.48 2.55
C LYS A 141 -13.92 0.66 3.80
N PRO A 142 -13.57 1.46 4.82
CA PRO A 142 -14.48 1.68 5.95
C PRO A 142 -15.79 2.34 5.55
N ILE A 143 -15.77 3.33 4.64
CA ILE A 143 -16.99 3.97 4.12
C ILE A 143 -17.89 2.94 3.42
N TYR A 144 -17.28 2.07 2.62
CA TYR A 144 -17.98 1.00 1.93
C TYR A 144 -18.59 -0.01 2.91
N MET A 145 -17.83 -0.47 3.90
CA MET A 145 -18.30 -1.42 4.91
C MET A 145 -19.43 -0.82 5.77
N LEU A 146 -19.34 0.47 6.12
CA LEU A 146 -20.44 1.19 6.76
C LEU A 146 -21.70 1.23 5.88
N GLY A 147 -21.53 1.43 4.56
CA GLY A 147 -22.61 1.34 3.59
C GLY A 147 -23.24 -0.05 3.51
N ASN A 148 -22.41 -1.11 3.51
CA ASN A 148 -22.88 -2.50 3.55
C ASN A 148 -23.70 -2.79 4.82
N ASN A 149 -23.21 -2.37 5.98
CA ASN A 149 -23.91 -2.58 7.26
C ASN A 149 -25.21 -1.77 7.34
N LEU A 150 -25.25 -0.60 6.71
CA LEU A 150 -26.49 0.17 6.55
C LEU A 150 -27.49 -0.56 5.64
N LEU A 151 -27.03 -1.11 4.52
CA LEU A 151 -27.87 -1.90 3.62
C LEU A 151 -28.39 -3.17 4.30
N GLU A 152 -27.53 -3.88 5.05
CA GLU A 152 -27.95 -5.03 5.86
C GLU A 152 -29.06 -4.63 6.84
N SER A 153 -28.92 -3.51 7.55
CA SER A 153 -29.93 -3.04 8.51
C SER A 153 -31.27 -2.66 7.86
N VAL A 154 -31.24 -2.24 6.59
CA VAL A 154 -32.45 -1.92 5.83
C VAL A 154 -33.08 -3.20 5.28
N PHE A 155 -32.29 -4.10 4.68
CA PHE A 155 -32.79 -5.30 4.00
C PHE A 155 -33.24 -6.40 4.96
N SER A 156 -32.59 -6.53 6.14
CA SER A 156 -33.04 -7.44 7.19
C SER A 156 -34.44 -7.09 7.72
N LYS A 157 -34.83 -5.80 7.68
CA LYS A 157 -36.22 -5.37 7.99
C LYS A 157 -37.25 -5.82 6.95
N PHE A 158 -36.81 -6.17 5.75
CA PHE A 158 -37.64 -6.72 4.68
C PHE A 158 -37.43 -8.23 4.52
N ASP A 159 -36.95 -8.92 5.57
CA ASP A 159 -36.65 -10.36 5.58
C ASP A 159 -35.69 -10.81 4.46
N ASN A 160 -34.79 -9.91 4.05
CA ASN A 160 -33.81 -10.18 3.01
C ASN A 160 -32.38 -10.14 3.57
N TYR A 161 -31.75 -11.31 3.63
CA TYR A 161 -30.41 -11.53 4.20
C TYR A 161 -29.28 -11.55 3.16
N THR A 162 -29.46 -10.85 2.04
CA THR A 162 -28.41 -10.75 1.00
C THR A 162 -27.13 -10.08 1.52
N PHE A 163 -27.25 -9.21 2.53
CA PHE A 163 -26.11 -8.53 3.15
C PHE A 163 -25.90 -9.08 4.57
N TYR A 164 -24.65 -9.15 5.00
CA TYR A 164 -24.25 -9.53 6.36
C TYR A 164 -23.43 -8.41 7.00
N GLN A 165 -23.50 -8.29 8.33
CA GLN A 165 -22.73 -7.30 9.08
C GLN A 165 -21.23 -7.63 9.02
N VAL A 166 -20.41 -6.61 8.80
CA VAL A 166 -18.94 -6.73 8.73
C VAL A 166 -18.29 -5.75 9.70
N ASP A 167 -17.23 -6.17 10.38
CA ASP A 167 -16.51 -5.33 11.34
C ASP A 167 -15.87 -4.10 10.68
N THR A 168 -16.32 -2.89 11.03
CA THR A 168 -15.85 -1.62 10.44
C THR A 168 -14.63 -1.03 11.15
N SER A 169 -13.79 -1.86 11.78
CA SER A 169 -12.74 -1.33 12.67
C SER A 169 -11.64 -0.60 11.89
N VAL A 170 -11.29 0.61 12.35
CA VAL A 170 -10.18 1.39 11.77
C VAL A 170 -8.87 0.70 12.13
N LEU A 171 -8.13 0.22 11.13
CA LEU A 171 -6.92 -0.59 11.36
C LEU A 171 -5.79 0.20 12.05
N SER A 172 -5.64 1.49 11.73
CA SER A 172 -4.62 2.34 12.36
C SER A 172 -4.93 3.83 12.14
N ILE A 173 -4.99 4.61 13.24
CA ILE A 173 -5.28 6.05 13.19
C ILE A 173 -4.18 6.81 12.42
N SER A 174 -2.92 6.45 12.62
CA SER A 174 -1.79 7.10 11.94
C SER A 174 -1.87 6.91 10.42
N SER A 175 -2.22 5.69 9.98
CA SER A 175 -2.39 5.39 8.56
C SER A 175 -3.59 6.08 7.94
N LEU A 176 -4.70 6.17 8.68
CA LEU A 176 -5.87 6.94 8.27
C LEU A 176 -5.53 8.42 8.09
N LEU A 177 -4.84 9.04 9.05
CA LEU A 177 -4.44 10.45 8.97
C LEU A 177 -3.56 10.71 7.74
N ILE A 178 -2.56 9.86 7.48
CA ILE A 178 -1.69 9.98 6.31
C ILE A 178 -2.50 9.81 5.01
N ALA A 179 -3.43 8.85 4.95
CA ALA A 179 -4.30 8.65 3.79
C ALA A 179 -5.19 9.88 3.53
N VAL A 180 -5.78 10.47 4.57
CA VAL A 180 -6.64 11.66 4.49
C VAL A 180 -5.84 12.87 4.01
N ILE A 181 -4.65 13.11 4.58
CA ILE A 181 -3.76 14.19 4.15
C ILE A 181 -3.36 14.01 2.69
N THR A 182 -2.98 12.79 2.31
CA THR A 182 -2.61 12.44 0.93
C THR A 182 -3.77 12.75 -0.03
N LEU A 183 -4.97 12.24 0.26
CA LEU A 183 -6.16 12.50 -0.54
C LEU A 183 -6.49 13.99 -0.63
N ALA A 184 -6.41 14.73 0.49
CA ALA A 184 -6.70 16.17 0.53
C ALA A 184 -5.72 16.97 -0.34
N VAL A 185 -4.41 16.70 -0.26
CA VAL A 185 -3.39 17.34 -1.09
C VAL A 185 -3.65 17.07 -2.57
N ILE A 186 -3.89 15.80 -2.93
CA ILE A 186 -4.19 15.38 -4.30
C ILE A 186 -5.46 16.07 -4.81
N PHE A 187 -6.51 16.09 -3.97
CA PHE A 187 -7.78 16.71 -4.30
C PHE A 187 -7.61 18.19 -4.60
N VAL A 188 -6.94 18.95 -3.72
CA VAL A 188 -6.71 20.39 -3.91
C VAL A 188 -5.87 20.65 -5.17
N MET A 189 -4.79 19.88 -5.38
CA MET A 189 -3.93 20.02 -6.55
C MET A 189 -4.67 19.72 -7.85
N ALA A 190 -5.43 18.61 -7.89
CA ALA A 190 -6.17 18.20 -9.07
C ALA A 190 -7.36 19.13 -9.37
N TRP A 191 -8.05 19.57 -8.32
CA TRP A 191 -9.11 20.55 -8.41
C TRP A 191 -8.58 21.87 -8.99
N LYS A 192 -7.49 22.43 -8.48
CA LYS A 192 -7.00 23.73 -8.99
C LYS A 192 -6.28 23.63 -10.33
N HIS A 193 -5.43 22.62 -10.51
CA HIS A 193 -4.42 22.61 -11.57
C HIS A 193 -4.40 21.32 -12.42
N GLY A 194 -5.37 20.42 -12.25
CA GLY A 194 -5.55 19.23 -13.10
C GLY A 194 -4.62 18.08 -12.75
N ARG A 195 -3.47 17.95 -13.41
CA ARG A 195 -2.54 16.81 -13.25
C ARG A 195 -1.20 17.18 -12.61
N THR A 196 -1.21 18.13 -11.67
CA THR A 196 0.03 18.66 -11.06
C THR A 196 0.80 17.62 -10.25
N TRP A 197 0.13 16.65 -9.62
CA TRP A 197 0.83 15.58 -8.91
C TRP A 197 1.67 14.74 -9.89
N CYS A 198 1.04 14.18 -10.93
CA CYS A 198 1.74 13.39 -11.95
C CYS A 198 2.83 14.17 -12.67
N ASN A 199 2.63 15.48 -12.85
CA ASN A 199 3.58 16.30 -13.58
C ASN A 199 4.74 16.80 -12.71
N THR A 200 4.56 17.02 -11.42
CA THR A 200 5.54 17.79 -10.64
C THR A 200 6.06 17.07 -9.41
N VAL A 201 5.24 16.24 -8.78
CA VAL A 201 5.57 15.59 -7.50
C VAL A 201 5.86 14.10 -7.70
N CYS A 202 5.12 13.44 -8.58
CA CYS A 202 5.26 12.00 -8.77
C CYS A 202 6.61 11.62 -9.41
N PRO A 203 7.46 10.81 -8.73
CA PRO A 203 8.76 10.39 -9.26
C PRO A 203 8.60 9.55 -10.54
N VAL A 204 7.60 8.66 -10.58
CA VAL A 204 7.26 7.87 -11.78
C VAL A 204 6.93 8.77 -12.96
N GLY A 205 6.18 9.86 -12.74
CA GLY A 205 5.83 10.82 -13.77
C GLY A 205 7.05 11.57 -14.35
N THR A 206 8.07 11.81 -13.52
CA THR A 206 9.36 12.39 -13.93
C THR A 206 10.15 11.41 -14.79
N VAL A 207 10.30 10.16 -14.35
CA VAL A 207 11.03 9.10 -15.09
C VAL A 207 10.37 8.84 -16.44
N LEU A 208 9.07 8.57 -16.47
CA LEU A 208 8.33 8.35 -17.73
C LEU A 208 8.28 9.62 -18.59
N GLY A 209 8.40 10.80 -17.99
CA GLY A 209 8.44 12.09 -18.68
C GLY A 209 9.77 12.34 -19.40
N LEU A 210 10.85 11.71 -18.96
CA LEU A 210 12.12 11.71 -19.67
C LEU A 210 12.03 10.84 -20.93
N LEU A 211 11.48 9.63 -20.79
CA LEU A 211 11.29 8.67 -21.88
C LEU A 211 10.29 9.18 -22.94
N SER A 212 9.21 9.82 -22.50
CA SER A 212 8.14 10.27 -23.42
C SER A 212 8.56 11.34 -24.42
N ARG A 213 9.70 12.02 -24.20
CA ARG A 213 10.28 12.97 -25.18
C ARG A 213 10.64 12.29 -26.50
N PHE A 214 11.07 11.02 -26.41
CA PHE A 214 11.47 10.19 -27.54
C PHE A 214 10.31 9.36 -28.10
N SER A 215 9.07 9.62 -27.67
CA SER A 215 7.92 8.84 -28.10
C SER A 215 7.68 8.93 -29.62
N LEU A 216 7.34 7.78 -30.22
CA LEU A 216 7.05 7.66 -31.65
C LEU A 216 5.74 8.38 -31.98
N PHE A 217 4.65 8.02 -31.31
CA PHE A 217 3.35 8.65 -31.51
C PHE A 217 3.13 9.78 -30.51
N LYS A 218 3.00 11.00 -31.03
CA LYS A 218 2.75 12.20 -30.22
C LYS A 218 1.82 13.18 -30.91
N ILE A 219 1.17 14.00 -30.10
CA ILE A 219 0.27 15.05 -30.55
C ILE A 219 1.11 16.19 -31.13
N ARG A 220 0.92 16.53 -32.40
CA ARG A 220 1.57 17.66 -33.08
C ARG A 220 0.56 18.74 -33.47
N ILE A 221 1.03 19.98 -33.53
CA ILE A 221 0.26 21.11 -34.05
C ILE A 221 0.70 21.36 -35.49
N ASP A 222 -0.24 21.24 -36.42
CA ASP A 222 -0.09 21.69 -37.80
C ASP A 222 -0.18 23.21 -37.83
N THR A 223 0.96 23.89 -38.00
CA THR A 223 1.06 25.34 -38.00
C THR A 223 0.31 25.99 -39.17
N ALA A 224 0.13 25.28 -40.29
CA ALA A 224 -0.62 25.78 -41.43
C ALA A 224 -2.12 25.89 -41.13
N LYS A 225 -2.66 25.02 -40.27
CA LYS A 225 -4.08 25.01 -39.88
C LYS A 225 -4.34 25.72 -38.54
N CYS A 226 -3.31 25.94 -37.73
CA CYS A 226 -3.48 26.48 -36.39
C CYS A 226 -3.58 28.01 -36.42
N ASN A 227 -4.69 28.55 -35.93
CA ASN A 227 -4.91 30.00 -35.80
C ASN A 227 -4.57 30.56 -34.41
N GLY A 228 -3.81 29.84 -33.58
CA GLY A 228 -3.37 30.35 -32.26
C GLY A 228 -4.47 30.59 -31.20
N CYS A 229 -5.71 30.12 -31.40
CA CYS A 229 -6.86 30.47 -30.55
C CYS A 229 -6.79 30.09 -29.05
N GLY A 230 -5.81 29.28 -28.64
CA GLY A 230 -5.61 28.91 -27.22
C GLY A 230 -6.59 27.89 -26.65
N LEU A 231 -7.60 27.43 -27.40
CA LEU A 231 -8.62 26.50 -26.89
C LEU A 231 -8.02 25.18 -26.39
N CYS A 232 -7.01 24.65 -27.08
CA CYS A 232 -6.31 23.45 -26.68
C CYS A 232 -5.59 23.59 -25.32
N ALA A 233 -4.95 24.74 -25.07
CA ALA A 233 -4.29 25.03 -23.79
C ALA A 233 -5.31 25.08 -22.64
N THR A 234 -6.50 25.65 -22.87
CA THR A 234 -7.56 25.73 -21.84
C THR A 234 -8.15 24.38 -21.44
N LYS A 235 -8.00 23.36 -22.28
CA LYS A 235 -8.44 21.97 -22.01
C LYS A 235 -7.29 21.05 -21.59
N CYS A 236 -6.04 21.53 -21.64
CA CYS A 236 -4.89 20.74 -21.27
C CYS A 236 -4.76 20.65 -19.74
N LYS A 237 -5.19 19.52 -19.16
CA LYS A 237 -5.05 19.25 -17.72
C LYS A 237 -3.60 19.22 -17.22
N ALA A 238 -2.65 19.04 -18.14
CA ALA A 238 -1.22 19.03 -17.86
C ALA A 238 -0.55 20.41 -17.99
N SER A 239 -1.28 21.44 -18.46
CA SER A 239 -0.76 22.80 -18.67
C SER A 239 0.52 22.86 -19.51
N CYS A 240 0.63 21.97 -20.52
CA CYS A 240 1.85 21.75 -21.30
C CYS A 240 1.80 22.25 -22.75
N ILE A 241 0.69 22.84 -23.18
CA ILE A 241 0.53 23.38 -24.54
C ILE A 241 0.74 24.89 -24.51
N ASN A 242 1.78 25.37 -25.18
CA ASN A 242 2.00 26.79 -25.43
C ASN A 242 1.39 27.16 -26.78
N SER A 243 0.23 27.83 -26.76
CA SER A 243 -0.46 28.22 -27.99
C SER A 243 0.18 29.37 -28.74
N LYS A 244 1.04 30.18 -28.08
CA LYS A 244 1.76 31.29 -28.73
C LYS A 244 2.92 30.79 -29.59
N GLU A 245 3.66 29.82 -29.06
CA GLU A 245 4.83 29.21 -29.73
C GLU A 245 4.47 27.97 -30.55
N HIS A 246 3.19 27.61 -30.65
CA HIS A 246 2.73 26.38 -31.31
C HIS A 246 3.46 25.12 -30.80
N ALA A 247 3.86 25.12 -29.52
CA ALA A 247 4.71 24.10 -28.93
C ALA A 247 3.97 23.27 -27.86
N ILE A 248 4.32 21.99 -27.77
CA ILE A 248 3.82 21.06 -26.75
C ILE A 248 5.01 20.48 -26.00
N ASP A 249 5.02 20.64 -24.68
CA ASP A 249 6.01 20.00 -23.83
C ASP A 249 5.68 18.50 -23.64
N TYR A 250 6.32 17.65 -24.43
CA TYR A 250 6.15 16.19 -24.40
C TYR A 250 6.63 15.56 -23.09
N SER A 251 7.50 16.24 -22.33
CA SER A 251 7.88 15.81 -20.98
C SER A 251 6.78 16.07 -19.96
N ARG A 252 5.67 16.71 -20.35
CA ARG A 252 4.47 16.98 -19.51
C ARG A 252 3.15 16.47 -20.09
N CYS A 253 3.11 16.21 -21.39
CA CYS A 253 1.97 15.54 -22.01
C CYS A 253 1.76 14.14 -21.38
N VAL A 254 0.52 13.83 -21.03
CA VAL A 254 0.07 12.51 -20.54
C VAL A 254 -0.81 11.79 -21.58
N ASP A 255 -0.80 12.29 -22.81
CA ASP A 255 -1.49 11.71 -23.97
C ASP A 255 -2.97 11.43 -23.68
N CYS A 256 -3.62 12.40 -23.03
CA CYS A 256 -5.02 12.33 -22.62
C CYS A 256 -6.03 12.57 -23.76
N PHE A 257 -5.56 12.99 -24.94
CA PHE A 257 -6.36 13.27 -26.13
C PHE A 257 -7.50 14.31 -25.97
N ASP A 258 -7.55 15.04 -24.85
CA ASP A 258 -8.61 16.04 -24.59
C ASP A 258 -8.50 17.25 -25.55
N CYS A 259 -7.28 17.58 -26.00
CA CYS A 259 -7.04 18.70 -26.92
C CYS A 259 -7.50 18.40 -28.37
N LEU A 260 -7.44 17.14 -28.81
CA LEU A 260 -7.83 16.72 -30.17
C LEU A 260 -9.30 17.06 -30.45
N GLY A 261 -10.19 16.75 -29.51
CA GLY A 261 -11.62 17.05 -29.63
C GLY A 261 -11.99 18.52 -29.40
N ALA A 262 -11.07 19.34 -28.89
CA ALA A 262 -11.31 20.75 -28.60
C ALA A 262 -10.93 21.69 -29.77
N CYS A 263 -10.08 21.23 -30.69
CA CYS A 263 -9.60 22.02 -31.80
C CYS A 263 -10.63 22.06 -32.93
N LYS A 264 -11.27 23.22 -33.14
CA LYS A 264 -12.22 23.41 -34.26
C LYS A 264 -11.55 23.33 -35.63
N GLN A 265 -10.29 23.78 -35.73
CA GLN A 265 -9.50 23.77 -36.97
C GLN A 265 -8.90 22.40 -37.31
N LYS A 266 -9.08 21.39 -36.46
CA LYS A 266 -8.46 20.05 -36.60
C LYS A 266 -6.94 20.10 -36.85
N ALA A 267 -6.27 21.14 -36.32
CA ALA A 267 -4.83 21.35 -36.46
C ALA A 267 -4.00 20.45 -35.54
N LEU A 268 -4.61 19.81 -34.53
CA LEU A 268 -3.93 18.86 -33.66
C LEU A 268 -4.06 17.44 -34.21
N VAL A 269 -2.93 16.79 -34.51
CA VAL A 269 -2.88 15.45 -35.11
C VAL A 269 -2.02 14.52 -34.25
N TYR A 270 -2.42 13.26 -34.13
CA TYR A 270 -1.66 12.23 -33.41
C TYR A 270 -1.05 11.25 -34.42
N ASN A 271 0.25 11.40 -34.72
CA ASN A 271 0.94 10.67 -35.79
C ASN A 271 2.35 10.22 -35.35
N PRO A 272 2.92 9.17 -35.99
CA PRO A 272 4.27 8.72 -35.71
C PRO A 272 5.32 9.78 -36.10
N SER A 273 6.50 9.73 -35.48
CA SER A 273 7.60 10.68 -35.67
C SER A 273 8.47 10.46 -36.91
N LEU A 274 8.00 9.63 -37.85
CA LEU A 274 8.76 9.20 -39.03
C LEU A 274 8.79 10.25 -40.16
N LYS A 275 8.15 11.42 -40.02
CA LYS A 275 8.33 12.53 -40.96
C LYS A 275 9.26 13.58 -40.37
N LYS A 276 10.51 13.57 -40.84
CA LYS A 276 11.48 14.66 -40.67
C LYS A 276 10.98 15.84 -41.52
N GLN A 277 10.08 16.65 -40.98
CA GLN A 277 9.87 17.99 -41.53
C GLN A 277 11.00 18.86 -40.99
N GLN A 278 11.91 19.26 -41.88
CA GLN A 278 12.85 20.34 -41.64
C GLN A 278 12.08 21.56 -41.15
N ALA A 279 12.31 21.92 -39.90
CA ALA A 279 12.10 23.27 -39.41
C ALA A 279 13.40 23.64 -38.71
N ASN A 280 14.21 24.45 -39.39
CA ASN A 280 15.29 25.20 -38.77
C ASN A 280 14.67 26.04 -37.65
N VAL A 281 14.95 25.69 -36.40
CA VAL A 281 14.84 26.59 -35.27
C VAL A 281 16.07 26.31 -34.41
N GLU A 282 17.05 27.20 -34.54
CA GLU A 282 18.20 27.29 -33.66
C GLU A 282 17.72 27.44 -32.22
N ALA A 283 18.30 26.63 -31.34
CA ALA A 283 18.19 26.80 -29.91
C ALA A 283 19.02 28.03 -29.50
N PRO A 284 18.49 28.99 -28.72
CA PRO A 284 19.33 29.96 -28.05
C PRO A 284 19.73 29.46 -26.66
N VAL A 285 21.04 29.39 -26.44
CA VAL A 285 21.79 29.34 -25.17
C VAL A 285 23.09 30.13 -25.44
N PRO A 286 23.79 30.80 -24.49
CA PRO A 286 23.53 31.13 -23.07
C PRO A 286 23.73 32.63 -22.71
N SER A 287 23.43 33.01 -21.46
CA SER A 287 24.40 33.78 -20.64
C SER A 287 24.06 33.77 -19.13
N SER A 288 25.08 33.43 -18.35
CA SER A 288 25.39 33.86 -16.97
C SER A 288 26.84 34.38 -17.04
N PRO A 289 27.31 35.37 -16.26
CA PRO A 289 27.33 35.41 -14.79
C PRO A 289 26.78 36.78 -14.26
N ASP A 290 26.49 37.01 -12.98
CA ASP A 290 27.43 37.10 -11.87
C ASP A 290 26.78 36.91 -10.50
N THR A 291 27.64 36.48 -9.58
CA THR A 291 27.50 36.35 -8.14
C THR A 291 27.24 37.69 -7.43
N ASP A 292 26.33 37.70 -6.46
CA ASP A 292 26.71 38.19 -5.13
C ASP A 292 25.96 37.43 -4.01
N SER A 293 26.74 37.28 -2.97
CA SER A 293 26.61 36.55 -1.74
C SER A 293 25.71 37.25 -0.71
N SER A 294 25.37 36.44 0.29
CA SER A 294 25.14 36.85 1.68
C SER A 294 23.73 37.26 2.13
N LYS A 295 23.21 36.34 2.97
CA LYS A 295 22.37 36.56 4.17
C LYS A 295 20.88 36.78 3.86
N ARG A 296 19.92 35.98 4.34
CA ARG A 296 19.78 35.41 5.69
C ARG A 296 18.83 34.20 5.73
N ARG A 297 19.12 33.31 6.68
CA ARG A 297 18.42 32.08 7.06
C ARG A 297 16.99 32.33 7.55
N PHE A 298 16.03 31.58 7.01
CA PHE A 298 14.70 31.24 7.56
C PHE A 298 14.27 30.00 6.72
N LEU A 299 14.06 28.79 7.20
CA LEU A 299 13.53 28.27 8.46
C LEU A 299 14.18 26.91 8.75
N VAL A 300 14.86 26.80 9.90
CA VAL A 300 15.04 25.54 10.63
C VAL A 300 14.61 25.87 12.05
N ALA A 301 13.35 25.58 12.36
CA ALA A 301 12.81 25.49 13.72
C ALA A 301 11.38 24.97 13.59
N GLY A 302 11.19 23.68 13.82
CA GLY A 302 9.87 23.03 13.75
C GLY A 302 9.90 21.54 14.08
N LEU A 303 10.86 21.10 14.90
CA LEU A 303 10.88 19.81 15.56
C LEU A 303 11.32 20.08 16.99
N VAL A 304 10.35 20.16 17.91
CA VAL A 304 10.33 19.52 19.23
C VAL A 304 8.97 19.90 19.84
N THR A 305 8.02 18.97 19.81
CA THR A 305 6.96 18.77 20.84
C THR A 305 6.09 17.59 20.43
N ALA A 306 6.63 16.39 20.62
CA ALA A 306 5.83 15.17 20.82
C ALA A 306 6.72 14.12 21.52
N GLY A 307 7.36 14.54 22.62
CA GLY A 307 8.26 13.72 23.42
C GLY A 307 7.72 13.49 24.82
N ALA A 308 6.43 13.20 24.97
CA ALA A 308 5.83 12.76 26.24
C ALA A 308 4.46 12.11 25.99
N ALA A 309 4.41 10.97 25.30
CA ALA A 309 3.17 10.19 25.18
C ALA A 309 3.31 8.67 25.02
N PRO A 310 4.50 8.02 24.94
CA PRO A 310 4.56 6.57 25.13
C PRO A 310 4.98 6.12 26.53
N LYS A 311 5.53 7.01 27.38
CA LYS A 311 6.12 6.61 28.67
C LYS A 311 5.10 6.47 29.80
N LEU A 312 3.98 7.20 29.76
CA LEU A 312 2.95 7.11 30.81
C LEU A 312 2.12 5.82 30.72
N LEU A 313 1.92 5.29 29.51
CA LEU A 313 1.16 4.04 29.31
C LEU A 313 1.99 2.79 29.62
N SER A 314 3.31 2.80 29.40
CA SER A 314 4.17 1.69 29.80
C SER A 314 4.40 1.67 31.32
N GLN A 315 4.57 2.84 31.96
CA GLN A 315 4.71 2.91 33.42
C GLN A 315 3.41 2.58 34.16
N ALA A 316 2.25 2.89 33.59
CA ALA A 316 0.95 2.45 34.14
C ALA A 316 0.77 0.92 34.04
N LYS A 317 1.18 0.31 32.93
CA LYS A 317 1.16 -1.16 32.77
C LYS A 317 2.12 -1.86 33.74
N GLU A 318 3.32 -1.32 33.95
CA GLU A 318 4.30 -1.87 34.90
C GLU A 318 3.90 -1.70 36.37
N SER A 319 3.15 -0.64 36.70
CA SER A 319 2.65 -0.42 38.07
C SER A 319 1.41 -1.27 38.39
N VAL A 320 0.51 -1.51 37.43
CA VAL A 320 -0.60 -2.47 37.58
C VAL A 320 -0.08 -3.92 37.62
N ALA A 321 0.92 -4.25 36.79
CA ALA A 321 1.64 -5.53 36.81
C ALA A 321 2.18 -5.87 38.21
N ARG A 322 2.82 -4.91 38.89
CA ARG A 322 3.37 -5.09 40.24
C ARG A 322 2.31 -5.19 41.35
N LEU A 323 1.12 -4.63 41.15
CA LEU A 323 0.02 -4.70 42.12
C LEU A 323 -0.75 -6.04 42.05
N GLU A 324 -0.74 -6.73 40.90
CA GLU A 324 -1.39 -8.03 40.70
C GLU A 324 -0.42 -9.22 40.59
N GLY A 325 0.89 -9.02 40.73
CA GLY A 325 1.90 -10.08 40.61
C GLY A 325 2.14 -10.60 39.17
N LYS A 326 1.56 -9.97 38.15
CA LYS A 326 1.67 -10.36 36.73
C LYS A 326 2.83 -9.61 36.03
N LYS A 327 3.52 -10.25 35.08
CA LYS A 327 4.65 -9.67 34.32
C LYS A 327 4.21 -9.14 32.95
N ALA A 328 4.50 -7.88 32.67
CA ALA A 328 4.32 -7.32 31.33
C ALA A 328 5.44 -7.83 30.40
N TYR A 329 5.07 -8.44 29.26
CA TYR A 329 6.02 -8.82 28.22
C TYR A 329 6.15 -7.72 27.18
N LYS A 330 7.38 -7.35 26.85
CA LYS A 330 7.69 -6.42 25.77
C LYS A 330 8.36 -7.19 24.63
N LYS A 331 7.68 -7.28 23.49
CA LYS A 331 8.24 -7.87 22.28
C LYS A 331 9.47 -7.08 21.83
N GLU A 332 10.56 -7.79 21.55
CA GLU A 332 11.80 -7.18 21.08
C GLU A 332 11.75 -6.94 19.57
N ASN A 333 11.18 -7.88 18.83
CA ASN A 333 11.10 -7.85 17.39
C ASN A 333 9.64 -7.89 16.91
N PRO A 334 9.26 -6.98 16.01
CA PRO A 334 7.99 -7.12 15.30
C PRO A 334 7.96 -8.36 14.44
N ILE A 335 6.76 -8.93 14.29
CA ILE A 335 6.54 -10.14 13.50
C ILE A 335 6.20 -9.72 12.07
N THR A 336 7.00 -10.15 11.10
CA THR A 336 6.72 -9.97 9.68
C THR A 336 5.82 -11.10 9.14
N PRO A 337 5.01 -10.86 8.09
CA PRO A 337 4.19 -11.90 7.47
C PRO A 337 5.03 -13.09 6.97
N PRO A 338 4.49 -14.33 6.92
CA PRO A 338 5.24 -15.47 6.39
C PRO A 338 5.63 -15.23 4.92
N GLY A 339 6.85 -15.60 4.54
CA GLY A 339 7.42 -15.33 3.21
C GLY A 339 8.18 -14.01 3.10
N SER A 340 8.36 -13.28 4.21
CA SER A 340 9.10 -12.01 4.22
C SER A 340 10.62 -12.16 4.26
N ILE A 341 11.15 -13.40 4.38
CA ILE A 341 12.58 -13.75 4.52
C ILE A 341 13.22 -13.18 5.79
N SER A 342 13.35 -11.86 5.89
CA SER A 342 13.86 -11.15 7.06
C SER A 342 13.13 -9.83 7.24
N ARG A 343 13.26 -9.26 8.44
CA ARG A 343 12.76 -7.92 8.73
C ARG A 343 13.42 -6.88 7.82
N GLU A 344 14.72 -6.99 7.61
CA GLU A 344 15.49 -6.06 6.79
C GLU A 344 15.03 -6.11 5.32
N HIS A 345 14.87 -7.31 4.73
CA HIS A 345 14.32 -7.48 3.38
C HIS A 345 12.92 -6.87 3.27
N PHE A 346 12.05 -7.18 4.23
CA PHE A 346 10.69 -6.66 4.25
C PHE A 346 10.66 -5.13 4.31
N GLN A 347 11.48 -4.52 5.18
CA GLN A 347 11.56 -3.08 5.35
C GLN A 347 12.05 -2.37 4.09
N GLN A 348 13.00 -2.96 3.36
CA GLN A 348 13.55 -2.41 2.12
C GLN A 348 12.56 -2.49 0.95
N GLN A 349 11.74 -3.54 0.88
CA GLN A 349 10.85 -3.79 -0.27
C GLN A 349 9.40 -3.30 -0.07
N CYS A 350 8.92 -3.21 1.17
CA CYS A 350 7.53 -2.89 1.45
C CYS A 350 7.25 -1.38 1.38
N THR A 351 6.47 -0.95 0.39
CA THR A 351 6.06 0.47 0.22
C THR A 351 4.77 0.82 0.96
N SER A 352 4.27 -0.07 1.82
CA SER A 352 3.04 0.13 2.59
C SER A 352 1.84 0.45 1.69
N CYS A 353 1.63 -0.34 0.64
CA CYS A 353 0.45 -0.24 -0.24
C CYS A 353 -0.83 -0.76 0.42
N HIS A 354 -0.70 -1.54 1.51
CA HIS A 354 -1.76 -2.11 2.34
C HIS A 354 -2.70 -3.08 1.62
N LEU A 355 -2.27 -3.63 0.49
CA LEU A 355 -3.03 -4.66 -0.21
C LEU A 355 -3.13 -5.96 0.61
N CYS A 356 -2.02 -6.44 1.16
CA CYS A 356 -2.00 -7.62 2.04
C CYS A 356 -2.80 -7.40 3.34
N VAL A 357 -2.76 -6.18 3.87
CA VAL A 357 -3.54 -5.76 5.04
C VAL A 357 -5.04 -5.85 4.74
N SER A 358 -5.47 -5.36 3.56
CA SER A 358 -6.87 -5.43 3.16
C SER A 358 -7.34 -6.86 2.92
N LYS A 359 -6.48 -7.70 2.33
CA LYS A 359 -6.77 -9.06 1.87
C LYS A 359 -6.55 -10.16 2.94
N CYS A 360 -6.09 -9.80 4.12
CA CYS A 360 -5.84 -10.78 5.19
C CYS A 360 -7.18 -11.28 5.76
N PRO A 361 -7.56 -12.56 5.56
CA PRO A 361 -8.86 -13.08 6.02
C PRO A 361 -8.96 -13.09 7.54
N SER A 362 -7.84 -13.36 8.23
CA SER A 362 -7.78 -13.40 9.69
C SER A 362 -7.58 -12.02 10.34
N HIS A 363 -7.49 -10.95 9.54
CA HIS A 363 -7.30 -9.57 9.99
C HIS A 363 -6.14 -9.35 10.98
N VAL A 364 -5.10 -10.19 10.91
CA VAL A 364 -3.91 -10.09 11.77
C VAL A 364 -2.87 -9.11 11.29
N LEU A 365 -2.93 -8.70 10.02
CA LEU A 365 -2.02 -7.71 9.46
C LEU A 365 -2.53 -6.31 9.76
N GLN A 366 -1.75 -5.54 10.51
CA GLN A 366 -2.06 -4.14 10.81
C GLN A 366 -0.89 -3.22 10.44
N PRO A 367 -1.14 -1.96 10.06
CA PRO A 367 -0.06 -1.01 9.81
C PRO A 367 0.69 -0.69 11.11
N ALA A 368 2.00 -0.96 11.12
CA ALA A 368 2.89 -0.58 12.21
C ALA A 368 2.93 0.94 12.38
N PHE A 369 3.02 1.40 13.62
CA PHE A 369 3.32 2.78 13.94
C PHE A 369 4.83 2.98 14.17
N MET A 370 5.43 2.31 15.15
CA MET A 370 6.85 2.48 15.52
C MET A 370 7.58 1.16 15.74
N GLU A 371 6.93 0.03 15.52
CA GLU A 371 7.46 -1.31 15.74
C GLU A 371 8.69 -1.59 14.85
N TYR A 372 8.70 -1.02 13.65
CA TYR A 372 9.81 -1.05 12.69
C TYR A 372 10.70 0.20 12.73
N GLY A 373 10.52 1.08 13.72
CA GLY A 373 11.11 2.42 13.74
C GLY A 373 10.54 3.36 12.68
N LEU A 374 11.17 4.54 12.52
CA LEU A 374 10.66 5.60 11.63
C LEU A 374 10.64 5.21 10.15
N ALA A 375 11.57 4.35 9.71
CA ALA A 375 11.66 3.92 8.31
C ALA A 375 10.52 2.97 7.91
N GLY A 376 9.98 2.21 8.87
CA GLY A 376 8.93 1.23 8.64
C GLY A 376 7.53 1.68 9.10
N ILE A 377 7.31 2.99 9.30
CA ILE A 377 5.97 3.50 9.60
C ILE A 377 5.00 3.05 8.49
N MET A 378 3.83 2.59 8.90
CA MET A 378 2.78 2.01 8.07
C MET A 378 3.11 0.64 7.46
N GLN A 379 4.31 0.08 7.62
CA GLN A 379 4.56 -1.26 7.10
C GLN A 379 3.71 -2.29 7.87
N PRO A 380 3.15 -3.30 7.21
CA PRO A 380 2.33 -4.31 7.88
C PRO A 380 3.14 -5.09 8.91
N THR A 381 2.61 -5.24 10.13
CA THR A 381 3.10 -6.14 11.17
C THR A 381 1.98 -7.12 11.55
N VAL A 382 2.34 -8.31 12.02
CA VAL A 382 1.38 -9.30 12.52
C VAL A 382 1.02 -8.98 13.98
N SER A 383 -0.27 -8.89 14.26
CA SER A 383 -0.85 -8.66 15.58
C SER A 383 -1.91 -9.70 15.91
N PHE A 384 -1.87 -10.19 17.15
CA PHE A 384 -2.77 -11.22 17.66
C PHE A 384 -3.84 -10.66 18.60
N GLU A 385 -4.19 -9.38 18.45
CA GLU A 385 -5.25 -8.75 19.24
C GLU A 385 -6.65 -9.18 18.77
N LYS A 386 -6.85 -9.30 17.45
CA LYS A 386 -8.16 -9.59 16.84
C LYS A 386 -8.28 -10.97 16.19
N GLY A 387 -7.16 -11.67 15.98
CA GLY A 387 -7.14 -13.00 15.37
C GLY A 387 -5.75 -13.63 15.42
N PHE A 388 -5.55 -14.70 14.65
CA PHE A 388 -4.27 -15.39 14.49
C PHE A 388 -4.00 -15.72 13.02
N CYS A 389 -2.75 -15.97 12.66
CA CYS A 389 -2.39 -16.30 11.28
C CYS A 389 -2.89 -17.72 10.95
N ASN A 390 -3.88 -17.84 10.07
CA ASN A 390 -4.42 -19.14 9.64
C ASN A 390 -3.32 -20.00 9.02
N PHE A 391 -3.13 -21.23 9.51
CA PHE A 391 -2.05 -22.15 9.11
C PHE A 391 -2.03 -22.42 7.59
N ASP A 392 -3.18 -22.56 6.95
CA ASP A 392 -3.32 -22.97 5.54
C ASP A 392 -3.49 -21.81 4.54
N CYS A 393 -3.14 -20.57 4.94
CA CYS A 393 -3.42 -19.36 4.13
C CYS A 393 -2.17 -18.68 3.55
N THR A 394 -2.04 -18.58 2.23
CA THR A 394 -0.86 -17.95 1.56
C THR A 394 -1.14 -16.56 0.97
N VAL A 395 -2.36 -16.04 1.16
CA VAL A 395 -2.89 -14.86 0.45
C VAL A 395 -1.98 -13.63 0.50
N CYS A 396 -1.31 -13.36 1.63
CA CYS A 396 -0.46 -12.18 1.76
C CYS A 396 0.75 -12.18 0.81
N GLY A 397 1.32 -13.35 0.52
CA GLY A 397 2.39 -13.53 -0.48
C GLY A 397 1.86 -13.42 -1.89
N ASP A 398 0.69 -14.01 -2.16
CA ASP A 398 0.06 -14.02 -3.48
C ASP A 398 -0.31 -12.61 -3.97
N VAL A 399 -0.68 -11.71 -3.06
CA VAL A 399 -1.11 -10.35 -3.42
C VAL A 399 0.00 -9.30 -3.36
N CYS A 400 1.22 -9.65 -2.92
CA CYS A 400 2.29 -8.66 -2.71
C CYS A 400 2.99 -8.27 -4.03
N PRO A 401 2.80 -7.04 -4.54
CA PRO A 401 3.30 -6.69 -5.86
C PRO A 401 4.79 -6.31 -5.87
N ASN A 402 5.35 -5.98 -4.71
CA ASN A 402 6.73 -5.51 -4.59
C ASN A 402 7.75 -6.63 -4.31
N GLY A 403 7.30 -7.85 -4.02
CA GLY A 403 8.19 -8.93 -3.56
C GLY A 403 8.67 -8.78 -2.11
N ALA A 404 8.03 -7.92 -1.31
CA ALA A 404 8.32 -7.81 0.12
C ALA A 404 7.86 -9.05 0.90
N ILE A 405 6.82 -9.73 0.41
CA ILE A 405 6.34 -11.02 0.89
C ILE A 405 6.36 -11.91 -0.35
N LEU A 406 7.14 -12.98 -0.32
CA LEU A 406 7.24 -13.90 -1.43
C LEU A 406 6.05 -14.87 -1.43
N PRO A 407 5.57 -15.29 -2.62
CA PRO A 407 4.61 -16.37 -2.70
C PRO A 407 5.28 -17.65 -2.19
N ILE A 408 4.61 -18.35 -1.29
CA ILE A 408 5.02 -19.63 -0.71
C ILE A 408 3.87 -20.62 -0.83
N SER A 409 4.17 -21.91 -0.95
CA SER A 409 3.14 -22.94 -0.90
C SER A 409 2.61 -23.14 0.53
N VAL A 410 1.50 -23.86 0.67
CA VAL A 410 0.93 -24.17 1.99
C VAL A 410 1.90 -25.02 2.81
N GLU A 411 2.57 -25.98 2.17
CA GLU A 411 3.56 -26.86 2.79
C GLU A 411 4.79 -26.07 3.25
N GLN A 412 5.28 -25.14 2.43
CA GLN A 412 6.35 -24.23 2.83
C GLN A 412 5.91 -23.33 3.99
N LYS A 413 4.66 -22.87 3.99
CA LYS A 413 4.11 -22.07 5.07
C LYS A 413 4.06 -22.84 6.39
N HIS A 414 3.69 -24.12 6.36
CA HIS A 414 3.66 -24.99 7.55
C HIS A 414 5.03 -25.13 8.22
N LEU A 415 6.12 -24.86 7.50
CA LEU A 415 7.48 -24.88 8.03
C LEU A 415 8.06 -23.47 8.22
N THR A 416 7.40 -22.42 7.74
CA THR A 416 7.92 -21.05 7.85
C THR A 416 7.71 -20.49 9.26
N GLN A 417 8.78 -20.41 10.04
CA GLN A 417 8.79 -19.84 11.39
C GLN A 417 9.01 -18.32 11.34
N MET A 418 7.89 -17.56 11.33
CA MET A 418 7.90 -16.09 11.42
C MET A 418 8.19 -15.56 12.83
N GLY A 419 7.95 -16.40 13.84
CA GLY A 419 8.22 -16.11 15.24
C GLY A 419 8.15 -17.38 16.07
N TYR A 420 8.46 -17.28 17.36
CA TYR A 420 8.43 -18.40 18.27
C TYR A 420 7.66 -18.05 19.54
N VAL A 421 7.11 -19.09 20.17
CA VAL A 421 6.32 -18.97 21.37
C VAL A 421 7.20 -18.70 22.60
N VAL A 422 6.71 -17.81 23.47
CA VAL A 422 7.28 -17.43 24.76
C VAL A 422 6.19 -17.58 25.80
N PHE A 423 6.43 -18.43 26.79
CA PHE A 423 5.52 -18.66 27.91
C PHE A 423 6.03 -17.96 29.17
N ILE A 424 5.12 -17.30 29.88
CA ILE A 424 5.35 -16.59 31.13
C ILE A 424 4.45 -17.24 32.17
N GLU A 425 5.06 -18.11 32.97
CA GLU A 425 4.37 -18.95 33.95
C GLU A 425 3.57 -18.10 34.95
N GLU A 426 4.12 -16.97 35.41
CA GLU A 426 3.51 -16.12 36.44
C GLU A 426 2.24 -15.41 35.98
N ASN A 427 1.94 -15.43 34.68
CA ASN A 427 0.72 -14.86 34.12
C ASN A 427 -0.35 -15.93 33.84
N CYS A 428 -0.01 -17.22 33.93
CA CYS A 428 -0.90 -18.31 33.57
C CYS A 428 -2.00 -18.50 34.62
N ILE A 429 -3.27 -18.58 34.19
CA ILE A 429 -4.40 -18.78 35.12
C ILE A 429 -4.37 -20.15 35.83
N VAL A 430 -3.66 -21.14 35.26
CA VAL A 430 -3.39 -22.40 35.95
C VAL A 430 -2.48 -22.16 37.16
N TYR A 431 -1.46 -21.30 36.99
CA TYR A 431 -0.52 -20.94 38.04
C TYR A 431 -1.11 -19.96 39.05
N THR A 432 -1.82 -18.92 38.60
CA THR A 432 -2.33 -17.85 39.47
C THR A 432 -3.63 -18.23 40.18
N ASP A 433 -4.54 -18.92 39.50
CA ASP A 433 -5.91 -19.14 39.97
C ASP A 433 -6.18 -20.63 40.30
N GLY A 434 -5.24 -21.54 40.00
CA GLY A 434 -5.39 -22.98 40.26
C GLY A 434 -6.48 -23.65 39.42
N THR A 435 -6.74 -23.14 38.21
CA THR A 435 -7.82 -23.63 37.33
C THR A 435 -7.27 -24.48 36.19
N SER A 436 -8.03 -25.48 35.72
CA SER A 436 -7.66 -26.26 34.53
C SER A 436 -7.89 -25.45 33.26
N CYS A 437 -6.85 -25.27 32.44
CA CYS A 437 -6.94 -24.54 31.18
C CYS A 437 -5.97 -25.12 30.13
N GLY A 438 -6.51 -25.58 28.99
CA GLY A 438 -5.74 -26.15 27.86
C GLY A 438 -5.79 -25.33 26.57
N ALA A 439 -6.47 -24.17 26.57
CA ALA A 439 -6.86 -23.46 25.35
C ALA A 439 -5.69 -23.19 24.37
N CYS A 440 -4.52 -22.86 24.91
CA CYS A 440 -3.34 -22.57 24.10
C CYS A 440 -2.77 -23.79 23.36
N SER A 441 -2.92 -24.99 23.93
CA SER A 441 -2.49 -26.25 23.32
C SER A 441 -3.50 -26.71 22.27
N GLU A 442 -4.80 -26.61 22.57
CA GLU A 442 -5.89 -26.96 21.65
C GLU A 442 -5.86 -26.12 20.36
N HIS A 443 -5.46 -24.85 20.46
CA HIS A 443 -5.34 -23.94 19.30
C HIS A 443 -3.97 -24.02 18.60
N CYS A 444 -3.07 -24.90 19.05
CA CYS A 444 -1.73 -25.01 18.47
C CYS A 444 -1.71 -26.04 17.33
N PRO A 445 -1.68 -25.63 16.05
CA PRO A 445 -1.71 -26.57 14.93
C PRO A 445 -0.47 -27.45 14.83
N THR A 446 0.67 -26.99 15.37
CA THR A 446 1.94 -27.74 15.32
C THR A 446 2.27 -28.45 16.62
N GLN A 447 1.37 -28.43 17.61
CA GLN A 447 1.61 -28.94 18.98
C GLN A 447 2.90 -28.39 19.63
N ALA A 448 3.33 -27.20 19.20
CA ALA A 448 4.41 -26.45 19.84
C ALA A 448 4.11 -26.04 21.28
N VAL A 449 2.83 -26.12 21.68
CA VAL A 449 2.37 -25.91 23.04
C VAL A 449 1.64 -27.19 23.46
N ALA A 450 2.21 -27.93 24.40
CA ALA A 450 1.66 -29.17 24.92
C ALA A 450 1.41 -29.04 26.42
N MET A 451 0.30 -29.60 26.91
CA MET A 451 -0.02 -29.60 28.33
C MET A 451 0.78 -30.70 29.05
N VAL A 452 1.56 -30.34 30.07
CA VAL A 452 2.31 -31.29 30.90
C VAL A 452 1.77 -31.32 32.33
N PRO A 453 1.89 -32.45 33.06
CA PRO A 453 1.45 -32.52 34.45
C PRO A 453 2.03 -31.41 35.32
N TYR A 454 1.16 -30.82 36.14
CA TYR A 454 1.44 -29.78 37.11
C TYR A 454 0.81 -30.16 38.47
N LYS A 455 0.97 -29.30 39.47
CA LYS A 455 0.50 -29.51 40.85
C LYS A 455 -0.99 -29.86 40.90
N ASP A 456 -1.37 -30.66 41.91
CA ASP A 456 -2.77 -30.97 42.25
C ASP A 456 -3.60 -31.55 41.08
N GLY A 457 -2.94 -32.32 40.19
CA GLY A 457 -3.59 -32.93 39.02
C GLY A 457 -3.89 -31.97 37.87
N LEU A 458 -3.47 -30.70 37.98
CA LEU A 458 -3.56 -29.73 36.90
C LEU A 458 -2.51 -30.01 35.83
N THR A 459 -2.65 -29.39 34.67
CA THR A 459 -1.62 -29.38 33.63
C THR A 459 -1.25 -27.96 33.26
N ILE A 460 0.02 -27.72 32.94
CA ILE A 460 0.53 -26.40 32.56
C ILE A 460 1.17 -26.45 31.16
N PRO A 461 1.12 -25.35 30.37
CA PRO A 461 1.72 -25.34 29.05
C PRO A 461 3.24 -25.49 29.08
N HIS A 462 3.76 -26.47 28.33
CA HIS A 462 5.17 -26.60 27.97
C HIS A 462 5.35 -26.23 26.49
N VAL A 463 6.41 -25.49 26.18
CA VAL A 463 6.62 -24.93 24.84
C VAL A 463 7.84 -25.52 24.13
N ASN A 464 7.67 -25.92 22.86
CA ASN A 464 8.73 -26.33 21.97
C ASN A 464 8.89 -25.31 20.82
N LYS A 465 9.96 -24.52 20.88
CA LYS A 465 10.25 -23.48 19.90
C LYS A 465 10.67 -24.04 18.53
N GLU A 466 11.15 -25.27 18.45
CA GLU A 466 11.68 -25.84 17.20
C GLU A 466 10.57 -26.18 16.20
N ILE A 467 9.40 -26.58 16.69
CA ILE A 467 8.21 -26.92 15.89
C ILE A 467 7.18 -25.77 15.83
N CYS A 468 7.44 -24.67 16.53
CA CYS A 468 6.58 -23.50 16.49
C CYS A 468 6.77 -22.76 15.16
N VAL A 469 5.68 -22.37 14.49
CA VAL A 469 5.73 -21.48 13.31
C VAL A 469 5.42 -20.03 13.65
N GLY A 470 4.98 -19.75 14.88
CA GLY A 470 4.62 -18.42 15.35
C GLY A 470 3.23 -17.94 14.90
N CYS A 471 2.29 -18.84 14.57
CA CYS A 471 0.95 -18.48 14.06
C CYS A 471 0.13 -17.58 15.00
N GLY A 472 0.42 -17.61 16.31
CA GLY A 472 -0.22 -16.78 17.33
C GLY A 472 -1.58 -17.25 17.81
N GLY A 473 -2.04 -18.45 17.42
CA GLY A 473 -3.30 -19.02 17.94
C GLY A 473 -3.31 -19.11 19.46
N CYS A 474 -2.21 -19.55 20.05
CA CYS A 474 -2.04 -19.60 21.51
C CYS A 474 -2.06 -18.22 22.19
N GLU A 475 -1.44 -17.20 21.59
CA GLU A 475 -1.45 -15.83 22.11
C GLU A 475 -2.85 -15.21 22.02
N TYR A 476 -3.56 -15.45 20.91
CA TYR A 476 -4.91 -14.92 20.69
C TYR A 476 -5.93 -15.46 21.71
N VAL A 477 -5.95 -16.79 21.90
CA VAL A 477 -6.96 -17.47 22.74
C VAL A 477 -6.68 -17.34 24.24
N CYS A 478 -5.47 -16.92 24.64
CA CYS A 478 -5.08 -16.85 26.04
C CYS A 478 -6.05 -15.99 26.86
N PRO A 479 -6.73 -16.55 27.88
CA PRO A 479 -7.72 -15.81 28.68
C PRO A 479 -7.07 -14.91 29.74
N ALA A 480 -5.78 -15.08 30.03
CA ALA A 480 -5.08 -14.29 31.04
C ALA A 480 -5.13 -12.78 30.72
N ARG A 481 -5.59 -12.00 31.69
CA ARG A 481 -5.68 -10.53 31.67
C ARG A 481 -5.15 -9.97 32.98
N PRO A 482 -4.62 -8.73 33.01
CA PRO A 482 -4.44 -7.80 31.88
C PRO A 482 -3.29 -8.17 30.94
N PHE A 483 -2.36 -9.03 31.37
CA PHE A 483 -1.28 -9.58 30.55
C PHE A 483 -1.54 -11.03 30.21
N ARG A 484 -1.22 -11.40 28.96
CA ARG A 484 -1.33 -12.78 28.50
C ARG A 484 -0.21 -13.61 29.13
N ALA A 485 -0.42 -14.91 29.24
CA ALA A 485 0.61 -15.85 29.70
C ALA A 485 1.52 -16.33 28.58
N ILE A 486 1.10 -16.17 27.33
CA ILE A 486 1.79 -16.69 26.17
C ILE A 486 1.83 -15.63 25.08
N TYR A 487 3.00 -15.47 24.49
CA TYR A 487 3.30 -14.47 23.48
C TYR A 487 4.07 -15.11 22.33
N ILE A 488 4.00 -14.51 21.15
CA ILE A 488 4.88 -14.80 20.03
C ILE A 488 5.89 -13.65 19.91
N GLU A 489 7.16 -14.02 19.90
CA GLU A 489 8.29 -13.15 19.62
C GLU A 489 8.70 -13.29 18.15
N GLY A 490 8.96 -12.16 17.48
CA GLY A 490 9.30 -12.16 16.06
C GLY A 490 10.72 -12.66 15.81
N ASN A 491 10.91 -13.43 14.75
CA ASN A 491 12.26 -13.74 14.27
C ASN A 491 12.76 -12.58 13.38
N PRO A 492 13.95 -12.00 13.63
CA PRO A 492 14.56 -11.03 12.70
C PRO A 492 14.76 -11.61 11.30
N VAL A 493 15.15 -12.89 11.22
CA VAL A 493 15.23 -13.68 9.99
C VAL A 493 14.33 -14.89 10.15
N GLN A 494 13.37 -15.07 9.25
CA GLN A 494 12.45 -16.21 9.28
C GLN A 494 13.23 -17.51 9.16
N LYS A 495 12.87 -18.49 9.99
CA LYS A 495 13.54 -19.78 10.07
C LYS A 495 12.64 -20.87 9.51
N GLU A 496 13.21 -22.04 9.29
CA GLU A 496 12.45 -23.25 9.02
C GLU A 496 12.22 -24.00 10.34
N ALA A 497 10.96 -24.25 10.69
CA ALA A 497 10.57 -25.07 11.82
C ALA A 497 10.80 -26.55 11.50
N LYS A 498 11.07 -27.36 12.53
CA LYS A 498 11.08 -28.81 12.38
C LYS A 498 9.65 -29.29 12.09
N PRO A 499 9.47 -30.27 11.18
CA PRO A 499 8.15 -30.85 10.93
C PRO A 499 7.64 -31.50 12.21
N PHE A 500 6.37 -31.25 12.53
CA PHE A 500 5.69 -31.99 13.58
C PHE A 500 5.49 -33.43 13.11
N LYS A 501 5.95 -34.41 13.89
CA LYS A 501 5.63 -35.81 13.66
C LYS A 501 4.35 -36.10 14.43
N GLU A 502 3.24 -36.37 13.72
CA GLU A 502 2.12 -37.07 14.34
C GLU A 502 2.66 -38.40 14.85
N ASN A 503 2.71 -38.56 16.18
CA ASN A 503 2.95 -39.89 16.73
C ASN A 503 1.79 -40.77 16.28
N GLU A 504 2.12 -41.94 15.73
CA GLU A 504 1.16 -42.93 15.26
C GLU A 504 -0.01 -43.04 16.24
N GLU A 505 -1.23 -42.92 15.73
CA GLU A 505 -2.43 -43.21 16.50
C GLU A 505 -2.30 -44.62 17.06
N HIS A 506 -1.90 -44.75 18.33
CA HIS A 506 -2.15 -45.94 19.09
C HIS A 506 -3.66 -46.03 19.21
N LYS A 507 -4.28 -46.78 18.30
CA LYS A 507 -5.62 -47.33 18.50
C LYS A 507 -5.55 -48.11 19.81
N VAL A 508 -5.93 -47.45 20.90
CA VAL A 508 -6.29 -48.13 22.12
C VAL A 508 -7.59 -48.82 21.76
N GLU A 509 -7.50 -50.13 21.47
CA GLU A 509 -8.67 -50.98 21.50
C GLU A 509 -9.24 -50.88 22.91
N ILE A 510 -10.33 -50.11 23.03
CA ILE A 510 -11.11 -50.08 24.26
C ILE A 510 -11.87 -51.39 24.26
N ASP A 511 -11.32 -52.39 24.94
CA ASP A 511 -12.05 -53.63 25.25
C ASP A 511 -13.33 -53.24 26.01
N ASP A 512 -14.45 -53.62 25.41
CA ASP A 512 -15.84 -53.54 25.89
C ASP A 512 -16.10 -52.56 27.06
N PHE A 513 -16.83 -51.49 26.75
CA PHE A 513 -17.66 -50.83 27.74
C PHE A 513 -18.64 -51.86 28.32
N GLY A 514 -18.27 -52.46 29.46
CA GLY A 514 -19.14 -53.31 30.25
C GLY A 514 -20.34 -52.53 30.74
N PHE A 515 -21.44 -52.62 29.98
CA PHE A 515 -22.79 -52.30 30.41
C PHE A 515 -23.59 -53.58 30.59
#